data_AF-A0A0C2DNN7-F1
#
_entry.id   AF-A0A0C2DNN7-F1
#
_cell.length_a   1.000
_cell.length_b   1.000
_cell.length_c   1.000
_cell.angle_alpha   90.00
_cell.angle_beta   90.00
_cell.angle_gamma   90.00
#
_symmetry.space_group_name_H-M   'P 1'
#
loop_
_entity.id
_entity.type
_entity.pdbx_description
1 polymer ?
#
loop_
_entity_poly.entity_id
_entity_poly.type
_entity_poly.pdbx_seq_one_letter_code
_entity_poly.pdbx_strand_id
1 'polypeptide(L)'
;MIDYIWEMWRQLRQTRQQREQQWPPSYPDCYPPTHFINAPLKELEPLTHKDAISNKYTDNMYEYSKRSTCSKEKWDCGSKYLFCHMVEGYPQCVAKLRIGANCRGFEDTPICYEGRCLDGRCVRTDPDVGPDPKDFM
;
A
#
# COMPACT_ATOMS: atom_id res chain seq x y z
N MET A 1 2.52 3.46 -4.38
CA MET A 1 2.58 3.34 -2.91
C MET A 1 1.13 3.37 -2.35
N ILE A 2 0.88 3.23 -1.04
CA ILE A 2 -0.50 3.14 -0.48
C ILE A 2 -1.35 4.38 -0.80
N ASP A 3 -0.68 5.52 -0.81
CA ASP A 3 -1.15 6.82 -1.26
C ASP A 3 -1.77 6.82 -2.67
N TYR A 4 -1.14 6.15 -3.64
CA TYR A 4 -1.63 6.01 -5.01
C TYR A 4 -2.92 5.18 -5.07
N ILE A 5 -3.02 4.11 -4.26
CA ILE A 5 -4.22 3.28 -4.18
C ILE A 5 -5.39 4.11 -3.64
N TRP A 6 -5.13 4.92 -2.63
CA TRP A 6 -6.12 5.86 -2.10
C TRP A 6 -6.55 6.89 -3.13
N GLU A 7 -5.61 7.50 -3.86
CA GLU A 7 -5.95 8.46 -4.91
C GLU A 7 -6.75 7.84 -6.05
N MET A 8 -6.40 6.62 -6.48
CA MET A 8 -7.20 5.87 -7.47
C MET A 8 -8.64 5.71 -6.99
N TRP A 9 -8.84 5.32 -5.72
CA TRP A 9 -10.18 5.23 -5.16
C TRP A 9 -10.90 6.57 -5.17
N ARG A 10 -10.25 7.67 -4.75
CA ARG A 10 -10.87 9.01 -4.77
C ARG A 10 -11.29 9.41 -6.18
N GLN A 11 -10.43 9.20 -7.17
CA GLN A 11 -10.73 9.52 -8.57
C GLN A 11 -11.87 8.69 -9.15
N LEU A 12 -12.03 7.43 -8.71
CA LEU A 12 -13.10 6.55 -9.15
C LEU A 12 -14.45 6.82 -8.45
N ARG A 13 -14.42 7.38 -7.23
CA ARG A 13 -15.60 7.48 -6.36
C ARG A 13 -16.10 8.91 -6.13
N GLN A 14 -15.25 9.92 -6.34
CA GLN A 14 -15.53 11.31 -6.01
C GLN A 14 -15.25 12.23 -7.20
N THR A 15 -16.14 13.19 -7.42
CA THR A 15 -15.86 14.32 -8.32
C THR A 15 -14.73 15.19 -7.75
N ARG A 16 -14.13 16.04 -8.59
CA ARG A 16 -13.15 17.03 -8.10
C ARG A 16 -13.69 17.89 -6.96
N GLN A 17 -14.95 18.32 -7.04
CA GLN A 17 -15.58 19.13 -5.99
C GLN A 17 -15.77 18.33 -4.70
N GLN A 18 -16.25 17.08 -4.80
CA GLN A 18 -16.42 16.20 -3.65
C GLN A 18 -15.09 15.93 -2.94
N ARG A 19 -14.01 15.73 -3.71
CA ARG A 19 -12.66 15.57 -3.18
C ARG A 19 -12.20 16.75 -2.34
N GLU A 20 -12.73 17.97 -2.49
CA GLU A 20 -12.32 19.15 -1.69
C GLU A 20 -13.16 19.36 -0.42
N GLN A 21 -14.26 18.61 -0.27
CA GLN A 21 -15.31 18.92 0.70
C GLN A 21 -15.68 17.72 1.59
N GLN A 22 -15.56 16.50 1.08
CA GLN A 22 -15.99 15.27 1.77
C GLN A 22 -14.83 14.62 2.52
N TRP A 23 -14.29 15.35 3.49
CA TRP A 23 -13.25 14.84 4.38
C TRP A 23 -13.85 14.01 5.51
N PRO A 24 -13.13 13.01 6.04
CA PRO A 24 -13.51 12.36 7.28
C PRO A 24 -13.67 13.39 8.40
N PRO A 25 -14.70 13.29 9.25
CA PRO A 25 -14.83 14.17 10.40
C PRO A 25 -13.74 13.88 11.44
N SER A 26 -13.47 14.84 12.31
CA SER A 26 -12.54 14.65 13.42
C SER A 26 -13.12 13.71 14.46
N TYR A 27 -12.36 12.67 14.83
CA TYR A 27 -12.71 11.71 15.89
C TYR A 27 -11.70 11.82 17.04
N PRO A 28 -11.90 12.73 18.01
CA PRO A 28 -10.96 12.95 19.12
C PRO A 28 -10.80 11.76 20.05
N ASP A 29 -11.79 10.86 20.10
CA ASP A 29 -11.70 9.62 20.89
C ASP A 29 -10.81 8.56 20.22
N CYS A 30 -10.50 8.70 18.93
CA CYS A 30 -9.72 7.75 18.15
C CYS A 30 -8.31 8.26 17.81
N TYR A 31 -8.17 9.56 17.55
CA TYR A 31 -6.92 10.16 17.07
C TYR A 31 -6.65 11.50 17.74
N PRO A 32 -5.37 11.86 17.95
CA PRO A 32 -5.03 13.15 18.50
C PRO A 32 -5.37 14.28 17.52
N PRO A 33 -5.66 15.50 18.00
CA PRO A 33 -6.04 16.64 17.16
C PRO A 33 -5.06 17.01 16.06
N THR A 34 -3.78 16.63 16.24
CA THR A 34 -2.74 16.79 15.24
C THR A 34 -3.03 16.05 13.93
N HIS A 35 -3.88 15.03 13.91
CA HIS A 35 -4.26 14.30 12.67
C HIS A 35 -5.49 14.89 11.97
N PHE A 36 -6.10 15.94 12.49
CA PHE A 36 -7.33 16.48 11.92
C PHE A 36 -7.07 17.30 10.66
N ILE A 37 -8.11 17.46 9.84
CA ILE A 37 -8.01 18.08 8.52
C ILE A 37 -7.50 19.53 8.55
N ASN A 38 -7.81 20.28 9.61
CA ASN A 38 -7.39 21.67 9.79
C ASN A 38 -6.13 21.81 10.66
N ALA A 39 -5.50 20.70 11.07
CA ALA A 39 -4.27 20.75 11.83
C ALA A 39 -3.12 21.25 10.92
N PRO A 40 -2.19 22.07 11.47
CA PRO A 40 -1.03 22.53 10.72
C PRO A 40 -0.07 21.36 10.45
N LEU A 41 0.54 21.38 9.26
CA LEU A 41 1.69 20.56 8.94
C LEU A 41 2.93 21.23 9.54
N LYS A 42 3.45 20.68 10.64
CA LYS A 42 4.46 21.32 11.50
C LYS A 42 5.69 21.85 10.72
N GLU A 43 6.14 21.11 9.71
CA GLU A 43 7.30 21.47 8.89
C GLU A 43 6.95 22.32 7.66
N LEU A 44 5.66 22.55 7.40
CA LEU A 44 5.13 23.21 6.20
C LEU A 44 4.14 24.34 6.54
N GLU A 45 4.19 24.89 7.75
CA GLU A 45 3.33 26.02 8.13
C GLU A 45 3.47 27.18 7.13
N PRO A 46 2.35 27.84 6.73
CA PRO A 46 1.01 27.76 7.32
C PRO A 46 0.09 26.69 6.70
N LEU A 47 0.62 25.74 5.92
CA LEU A 47 -0.21 24.70 5.29
C LEU A 47 -0.81 23.74 6.32
N THR A 48 -2.02 23.27 6.02
CA THR A 48 -2.76 22.30 6.81
C THR A 48 -2.84 20.95 6.11
N HIS A 49 -3.30 19.92 6.83
CA HIS A 49 -3.60 18.62 6.20
C HIS A 49 -4.55 18.74 5.01
N LYS A 50 -5.53 19.65 5.08
CA LYS A 50 -6.45 19.94 3.97
C LYS A 50 -5.71 20.34 2.70
N ASP A 51 -4.69 21.19 2.83
CA ASP A 51 -3.91 21.67 1.70
C ASP A 51 -3.15 20.52 1.03
N ALA A 52 -2.55 19.63 1.82
CA ALA A 52 -1.77 18.48 1.33
C ALA A 52 -2.61 17.35 0.71
N ILE A 53 -3.94 17.39 0.83
CA ILE A 53 -4.83 16.41 0.17
C ILE A 53 -5.78 17.04 -0.85
N SER A 54 -5.68 18.37 -1.05
CA SER A 54 -6.42 19.09 -2.08
C SER A 54 -6.04 18.63 -3.48
N ASN A 55 -6.93 18.84 -4.46
CA ASN A 55 -6.61 18.67 -5.87
C ASN A 55 -5.47 19.62 -6.28
N LYS A 56 -5.39 20.82 -5.69
CA LYS A 56 -4.32 21.77 -6.01
C LYS A 56 -2.93 21.20 -5.68
N TYR A 57 -2.82 20.43 -4.61
CA TYR A 57 -1.57 19.77 -4.25
C TYR A 57 -1.15 18.72 -5.29
N THR A 58 -2.06 17.83 -5.69
CA THR A 58 -1.77 16.81 -6.71
C THR A 58 -1.65 17.36 -8.13
N ASP A 59 -2.24 18.54 -8.40
CA ASP A 59 -2.12 19.21 -9.69
C ASP A 59 -0.77 19.93 -9.89
N ASN A 60 -0.13 20.39 -8.81
CA ASN A 60 0.99 21.33 -8.91
C ASN A 60 2.27 20.89 -8.18
N MET A 61 2.17 20.03 -7.17
CA MET A 61 3.28 19.79 -6.23
C MET A 61 3.66 18.32 -6.05
N TYR A 62 2.71 17.40 -6.26
CA TYR A 62 2.93 15.99 -5.95
C TYR A 62 2.37 15.05 -7.01
N GLU A 63 3.22 14.14 -7.49
CA GLU A 63 2.82 13.03 -8.35
C GLU A 63 3.04 11.71 -7.62
N TYR A 64 2.03 10.85 -7.64
CA TYR A 64 2.11 9.53 -7.04
C TYR A 64 3.01 8.60 -7.84
N SER A 65 3.84 7.83 -7.12
CA SER A 65 4.55 6.71 -7.74
C SER A 65 3.57 5.68 -8.30
N LYS A 66 3.78 5.30 -9.56
CA LYS A 66 3.00 4.24 -10.22
C LYS A 66 3.11 2.94 -9.42
N ARG A 67 2.05 2.13 -9.47
CA ARG A 67 2.08 0.77 -8.91
C ARG A 67 3.18 -0.04 -9.59
N SER A 68 3.91 -0.87 -8.83
CA SER A 68 4.80 -1.87 -9.40
C SER A 68 4.04 -2.75 -10.39
N THR A 69 4.65 -3.01 -11.54
CA THR A 69 4.08 -3.84 -12.61
C THR A 69 5.06 -4.93 -12.99
N CYS A 70 4.52 -6.02 -13.54
CA CYS A 70 5.27 -7.11 -14.13
C CYS A 70 4.63 -7.50 -15.46
N SER A 71 5.36 -8.24 -16.29
CA SER A 71 4.88 -8.75 -17.57
C SER A 71 5.37 -10.19 -17.78
N LYS A 72 4.95 -10.83 -18.88
CA LYS A 72 5.44 -12.17 -19.23
C LYS A 72 6.94 -12.14 -19.56
N GLU A 73 7.44 -11.02 -20.07
CA GLU A 73 8.84 -10.78 -20.41
C GLU A 73 9.66 -10.40 -19.16
N LYS A 74 9.02 -9.80 -18.14
CA LYS A 74 9.63 -9.42 -16.88
C LYS A 74 8.76 -9.84 -15.69
N TRP A 75 9.03 -11.04 -15.17
CA TRP A 75 8.29 -11.64 -14.05
C TRP A 75 8.65 -11.06 -12.65
N ASP A 76 9.55 -10.08 -12.61
CA ASP A 76 9.98 -9.43 -11.37
C ASP A 76 9.25 -8.10 -11.13
N CYS A 77 8.79 -7.91 -9.89
CA CYS A 77 8.08 -6.72 -9.41
C CYS A 77 9.01 -5.66 -8.80
N GLY A 78 10.32 -5.94 -8.70
CA GLY A 78 11.32 -5.01 -8.18
C GLY A 78 11.23 -4.78 -6.67
N SER A 79 10.60 -5.68 -5.93
CA SER A 79 10.45 -5.61 -4.47
C SER A 79 10.41 -7.01 -3.87
N LYS A 80 11.17 -7.23 -2.79
CA LYS A 80 11.18 -8.52 -2.07
C LYS A 80 9.82 -8.89 -1.47
N TYR A 81 8.97 -7.89 -1.23
CA TYR A 81 7.63 -8.02 -0.66
C TYR A 81 6.52 -8.27 -1.70
N LEU A 82 6.84 -8.21 -3.00
CA LEU A 82 5.88 -8.44 -4.08
C LEU A 82 6.30 -9.67 -4.90
N PHE A 83 5.34 -10.28 -5.58
CA PHE A 83 5.61 -11.26 -6.64
C PHE A 83 4.63 -11.08 -7.80
N CYS A 84 5.03 -11.51 -8.98
CA CYS A 84 4.17 -11.47 -10.16
C CYS A 84 3.25 -12.70 -10.18
N HIS A 85 1.95 -12.47 -10.39
CA HIS A 85 0.93 -13.50 -10.47
C HIS A 85 -0.05 -13.22 -11.60
N MET A 86 -0.60 -14.28 -12.22
CA MET A 86 -1.63 -14.16 -13.26
C MET A 86 -3.00 -13.97 -12.62
N VAL A 87 -3.59 -12.79 -12.74
CA VAL A 87 -4.96 -12.50 -12.32
C VAL A 87 -5.81 -12.39 -13.59
N GLU A 88 -6.74 -13.34 -13.78
CA GLU A 88 -7.63 -13.37 -14.97
C GLU A 88 -6.87 -13.30 -16.31
N GLY A 89 -5.69 -13.92 -16.38
CA GLY A 89 -4.85 -13.93 -17.60
C GLY A 89 -3.93 -12.72 -17.75
N TYR A 90 -3.94 -11.77 -16.82
CA TYR A 90 -3.05 -10.61 -16.82
C TYR A 90 -2.00 -10.69 -15.71
N PRO A 91 -0.70 -10.45 -16.01
CA PRO A 91 0.34 -10.41 -14.99
C PRO A 91 0.15 -9.18 -14.10
N GLN A 92 0.09 -9.39 -12.78
CA GLN A 92 -0.02 -8.33 -11.78
C GLN A 92 0.96 -8.56 -10.63
N CYS A 93 1.56 -7.47 -10.15
CA CYS A 93 2.33 -7.51 -8.92
C CYS A 93 1.40 -7.52 -7.72
N VAL A 94 1.48 -8.58 -6.92
CA VAL A 94 0.67 -8.79 -5.72
C VAL A 94 1.58 -8.93 -4.49
N ALA A 95 1.03 -8.59 -3.33
CA ALA A 95 1.78 -8.63 -2.08
C ALA A 95 2.01 -10.07 -1.62
N LYS A 96 3.20 -10.33 -1.07
CA LYS A 96 3.49 -11.57 -0.37
C LYS A 96 2.85 -11.58 1.02
N LEU A 97 2.55 -12.78 1.48
CA LEU A 97 1.96 -13.05 2.78
C LEU A 97 3.05 -13.24 3.84
N ARG A 98 2.78 -12.73 5.04
CA ARG A 98 3.61 -12.99 6.22
C ARG A 98 3.55 -14.48 6.63
N ILE A 99 4.55 -14.93 7.38
CA ILE A 99 4.55 -16.26 7.99
C ILE A 99 3.29 -16.48 8.85
N GLY A 100 2.71 -17.69 8.77
CA GLY A 100 1.49 -18.11 9.44
C GLY A 100 0.18 -17.71 8.73
N ALA A 101 0.24 -16.87 7.70
CA ALA A 101 -0.92 -16.49 6.89
C ALA A 101 -1.44 -17.65 6.04
N ASN A 102 -2.73 -17.60 5.70
CA ASN A 102 -3.38 -18.59 4.84
C ASN A 102 -2.99 -18.37 3.38
N CYS A 103 -2.37 -19.38 2.77
CA CYS A 103 -1.89 -19.37 1.38
C CYS A 103 -2.58 -20.43 0.50
N ARG A 104 -3.73 -20.96 0.92
CA ARG A 104 -4.47 -21.96 0.13
C ARG A 104 -4.77 -21.45 -1.28
N GLY A 105 -4.53 -22.28 -2.29
CA GLY A 105 -4.69 -21.95 -3.71
C GLY A 105 -3.46 -21.29 -4.34
N PHE A 106 -2.38 -21.14 -3.58
CA PHE A 106 -1.12 -20.52 -4.02
C PHE A 106 0.09 -21.38 -3.67
N GLU A 107 -0.11 -22.69 -3.48
CA GLU A 107 0.88 -23.65 -2.99
C GLU A 107 2.17 -23.64 -3.81
N ASP A 108 2.06 -23.53 -5.14
CA ASP A 108 3.19 -23.56 -6.07
C ASP A 108 3.68 -22.16 -6.48
N THR A 109 3.41 -21.14 -5.67
CA THR A 109 3.79 -19.76 -5.98
C THR A 109 4.71 -19.14 -4.93
N PRO A 110 5.48 -18.09 -5.27
CA PRO A 110 6.29 -17.32 -4.32
C PRO A 110 5.48 -16.45 -3.33
N ILE A 111 4.23 -16.82 -3.02
CA ILE A 111 3.30 -16.00 -2.25
C ILE A 111 3.77 -15.71 -0.83
N CYS A 112 4.57 -16.59 -0.22
CA CYS A 112 5.04 -16.41 1.14
C CYS A 112 6.34 -15.59 1.17
N TYR A 113 6.35 -14.52 1.97
CA TYR A 113 7.58 -13.76 2.21
C TYR A 113 8.55 -14.62 3.03
N GLU A 114 9.78 -14.81 2.51
CA GLU A 114 10.83 -15.64 3.12
C GLU A 114 10.40 -17.06 3.52
N GLY A 115 9.46 -17.61 2.76
CA GLY A 115 8.82 -18.88 3.09
C GLY A 115 8.23 -19.60 1.89
N ARG A 116 7.56 -20.71 2.19
CA ARG A 116 6.77 -21.47 1.22
C ARG A 116 5.39 -21.79 1.81
N CYS A 117 4.42 -22.04 0.94
CA CYS A 117 3.11 -22.46 1.37
C CYS A 117 3.11 -23.96 1.66
N LEU A 118 2.87 -24.35 2.91
CA LEU A 118 2.71 -25.75 3.33
C LEU A 118 1.43 -25.90 4.13
N ASP A 119 0.64 -26.92 3.80
CA ASP A 119 -0.64 -27.22 4.45
C ASP A 119 -1.58 -26.00 4.52
N GLY A 120 -1.52 -25.16 3.47
CA GLY A 120 -2.29 -23.93 3.35
C GLY A 120 -1.80 -22.79 4.25
N ARG A 121 -0.60 -22.86 4.83
CA ARG A 121 0.02 -21.77 5.59
C ARG A 121 1.43 -21.44 5.14
N CYS A 122 1.77 -20.16 5.21
CA CYS A 122 3.13 -19.71 4.99
C CYS A 122 4.04 -20.16 6.13
N VAL A 123 5.04 -20.97 5.83
CA VAL A 123 6.08 -21.40 6.77
C VAL A 123 7.44 -20.93 6.28
N ARG A 124 8.37 -20.73 7.21
CA ARG A 124 9.74 -20.31 6.86
C ARG A 124 10.45 -21.43 6.11
N THR A 125 11.22 -21.06 5.09
CA THR A 125 12.08 -22.00 4.36
C THR A 125 13.29 -22.39 5.20
N ASP A 126 13.78 -21.46 6.03
CA ASP A 126 14.84 -21.67 7.00
C ASP A 126 14.33 -21.28 8.41
N PRO A 127 14.03 -22.26 9.28
CA PRO A 127 13.56 -22.00 10.64
C PRO A 127 14.64 -21.38 11.54
N ASP A 128 15.93 -21.59 11.24
CA ASP A 128 17.06 -21.05 11.99
C ASP A 128 17.35 -19.59 11.60
N VAL A 129 16.78 -19.17 10.47
CA VAL A 129 16.73 -17.83 9.85
C VAL A 129 16.67 -16.61 10.79
N GLY A 130 15.78 -16.52 11.79
CA GLY A 130 15.35 -15.20 12.37
C GLY A 130 14.79 -14.16 11.34
N PRO A 131 13.69 -13.42 11.58
CA PRO A 131 13.28 -12.35 10.65
C PRO A 131 14.37 -11.27 10.56
N ASP A 132 14.66 -10.73 9.36
CA ASP A 132 15.68 -9.67 9.18
C ASP A 132 15.31 -8.48 10.09
N PRO A 133 16.22 -7.98 10.96
CA PRO A 133 15.96 -6.80 11.78
C PRO A 133 15.45 -5.58 11.00
N LYS A 134 15.79 -5.47 9.71
CA LYS A 134 15.30 -4.41 8.80
C LYS A 134 13.82 -4.53 8.46
N ASP A 135 13.18 -5.67 8.72
CA ASP A 135 11.74 -5.86 8.52
C ASP A 135 10.90 -5.27 9.68
N PHE A 136 11.55 -4.78 10.75
CA PHE A 136 10.90 -4.11 11.89
C PHE A 136 11.26 -2.61 12.02
N MET A 137 12.07 -2.08 11.10
CA MET A 137 12.51 -0.67 11.07
C MET A 137 11.81 0.14 9.98
#